data_AF-A0A961BS43-F1
#
_entry.id   AF-A0A961BS43-F1
#
_cell.length_a   1.000
_cell.length_b   1.000
_cell.length_c   1.000
_cell.angle_alpha   90.00
_cell.angle_beta   90.00
_cell.angle_gamma   90.00
#
_symmetry.space_group_name_H-M   'P 1'
#
loop_
_entity.id
_entity.type
_entity.pdbx_description
1 polymer ?
#
loop_
_entity_poly.entity_id
_entity_poly.type
_entity_poly.pdbx_seq_one_letter_code
_entity_poly.pdbx_strand_id
1 'polypeptide(L)'
;MSDRYLVISSDTHAGLPNEQYRDWLDPEYRERFDAYLEARAKLAESARQGFLNEEFAEEWQAENAEGLRGGWDAARRDKELDADGVAGEV
;
A
#
# COMPACT_ATOMS: atom_id res chain seq x y z
N MET A 1 6.32 -1.61 37.91
CA MET A 1 6.81 -1.54 36.52
C MET A 1 5.69 -2.03 35.62
N SER A 2 5.48 -1.40 34.46
CA SER A 2 4.39 -1.79 33.54
C SER A 2 4.80 -3.06 32.78
N ASP A 3 3.98 -4.12 32.83
CA ASP A 3 4.18 -5.40 32.13
C ASP A 3 3.95 -5.31 30.60
N ARG A 4 4.35 -4.20 29.97
CA ARG A 4 4.16 -4.00 28.53
C ARG A 4 5.31 -4.64 27.75
N TYR A 5 4.96 -5.37 26.71
CA TYR A 5 5.92 -5.92 25.76
C TYR A 5 6.36 -4.84 24.76
N LEU A 6 7.65 -4.87 24.41
CA LEU A 6 8.16 -4.19 23.24
C LEU A 6 7.88 -5.06 22.02
N VAL A 7 7.19 -4.51 21.01
CA VAL A 7 6.91 -5.20 19.75
C VAL A 7 7.75 -4.57 18.65
N ILE A 8 8.47 -5.42 17.90
CA ILE A 8 9.19 -5.04 16.68
C ILE A 8 8.67 -5.94 15.57
N SER A 9 8.16 -5.37 14.49
CA SER A 9 7.72 -6.16 13.34
C SER A 9 8.93 -6.59 12.50
N SER A 10 9.09 -7.88 12.24
CA SER A 10 10.16 -8.39 11.38
C SER A 10 9.79 -8.44 9.90
N ASP A 11 8.53 -8.19 9.58
CA ASP A 11 8.02 -8.24 8.21
C ASP A 11 6.98 -7.14 8.02
N THR A 12 7.28 -6.23 7.11
CA THR A 12 6.40 -5.16 6.70
C THR A 12 6.65 -4.85 5.23
N HIS A 13 5.73 -4.11 4.62
CA HIS A 13 5.81 -3.77 3.22
C HIS A 13 5.65 -2.27 3.04
N ALA A 14 6.47 -1.72 2.15
CA ALA A 14 6.40 -0.34 1.71
C ALA A 14 6.56 -0.30 0.19
N GLY A 15 5.78 0.56 -0.45
CA GLY A 15 5.77 0.70 -1.90
C GLY A 15 4.94 1.90 -2.33
N LEU A 16 5.46 2.67 -3.28
CA LEU A 16 4.71 3.74 -3.91
C LEU A 16 3.50 3.18 -4.65
N PRO A 17 2.46 3.99 -4.88
CA PRO A 17 1.48 3.71 -5.92
C PRO A 17 2.21 3.43 -7.24
N ASN A 18 1.81 2.37 -7.96
CA ASN A 18 2.61 1.83 -9.06
C ASN A 18 2.96 2.91 -10.10
N GLU A 19 1.99 3.75 -10.41
CA GLU A 19 2.08 4.83 -11.40
C GLU A 19 3.21 5.81 -11.09
N GLN A 20 3.52 6.02 -9.80
CA GLN A 20 4.55 6.98 -9.36
C GLN A 20 5.98 6.45 -9.55
N TYR A 21 6.17 5.13 -9.72
CA TYR A 21 7.50 4.60 -10.07
C TYR A 21 7.98 5.09 -11.44
N ARG A 22 7.06 5.50 -12.32
CA ARG A 22 7.38 5.98 -13.67
C ARG A 22 8.40 7.11 -13.68
N ASP A 23 8.33 8.01 -12.70
CA ASP A 23 9.22 9.18 -12.63
C ASP A 23 10.68 8.80 -12.33
N TRP A 24 10.90 7.60 -11.81
CA TRP A 24 12.21 7.04 -11.47
C TRP A 24 12.75 6.09 -12.54
N LEU A 25 11.98 5.80 -13.58
CA LEU A 25 12.41 4.95 -14.69
C LEU A 25 13.14 5.77 -15.74
N ASP A 26 14.23 5.18 -16.28
CA ASP A 26 14.89 5.70 -17.47
C ASP A 26 13.88 5.83 -18.62
N PRO A 27 13.97 6.90 -19.45
CA PRO A 27 12.99 7.17 -20.48
C PRO A 27 12.70 5.99 -21.42
N GLU A 28 13.70 5.17 -21.72
CA GLU A 28 13.58 3.99 -22.59
C GLU A 28 12.63 2.91 -22.05
N TYR A 29 12.38 2.88 -20.74
CA TYR A 29 11.50 1.87 -20.12
C TYR A 29 10.08 2.35 -19.88
N ARG A 30 9.81 3.65 -19.99
CA ARG A 30 8.52 4.24 -19.58
C ARG A 30 7.35 3.74 -20.42
N GLU A 31 7.50 3.62 -21.74
CA GLU A 31 6.43 3.12 -22.62
C GLU A 31 6.04 1.67 -22.26
N ARG A 32 7.04 0.81 -22.02
CA ARG A 32 6.78 -0.57 -21.57
C ARG A 32 6.12 -0.62 -20.20
N PHE A 33 6.50 0.30 -19.31
CA PHE A 33 5.88 0.42 -17.99
C PHE A 33 4.43 0.86 -18.07
N ASP A 34 4.13 1.85 -18.92
CA ASP A 34 2.77 2.34 -19.17
C ASP A 34 1.88 1.19 -19.69
N ALA A 35 2.37 0.39 -20.65
CA ALA A 35 1.66 -0.79 -21.14
C ALA A 35 1.43 -1.87 -20.05
N TYR A 36 2.40 -2.04 -19.14
CA TYR A 36 2.25 -2.94 -17.98
C TYR A 36 1.16 -2.47 -17.02
N LEU A 37 1.08 -1.17 -16.72
CA LEU A 37 0.04 -0.60 -15.86
C LEU A 37 -1.36 -0.82 -16.45
N GLU A 38 -1.53 -0.61 -17.75
CA GLU A 38 -2.80 -0.89 -18.44
C GLU A 38 -3.20 -2.37 -18.36
N ALA A 39 -2.25 -3.28 -18.59
CA ALA A 39 -2.51 -4.72 -18.49
C ALA A 39 -2.91 -5.12 -17.06
N ARG A 40 -2.26 -4.54 -16.05
CA ARG A 40 -2.56 -4.78 -14.64
C ARG A 40 -3.94 -4.26 -14.25
N ALA A 41 -4.35 -3.09 -14.74
CA ALA A 41 -5.68 -2.54 -14.50
C ALA A 41 -6.79 -3.49 -15.02
N LYS A 42 -6.63 -4.02 -16.23
CA LYS A 42 -7.57 -5.00 -16.82
C LYS A 42 -7.66 -6.30 -16.02
N LEU A 43 -6.52 -6.77 -15.49
CA LEU A 43 -6.50 -7.95 -14.62
C LEU A 43 -7.23 -7.68 -13.30
N ALA A 44 -7.03 -6.51 -12.70
CA ALA A 44 -7.71 -6.12 -11.47
C ALA A 44 -9.23 -6.02 -11.67
N GLU A 45 -9.69 -5.44 -12.78
CA GLU A 45 -11.10 -5.40 -13.16
C GLU A 45 -11.69 -6.80 -13.28
N SER A 46 -10.97 -7.72 -13.94
CA SER A 46 -11.39 -9.12 -14.09
C SER A 46 -11.51 -9.85 -12.75
N ALA A 47 -10.63 -9.56 -11.78
CA ALA A 47 -10.69 -10.14 -10.43
C ALA A 47 -11.89 -9.64 -9.62
N ARG A 48 -12.27 -8.37 -9.79
CA ARG A 48 -13.44 -7.77 -9.12
C ARG A 48 -14.75 -8.43 -9.55
N GLN A 49 -14.86 -8.81 -10.83
CA GLN A 49 -16.05 -9.46 -11.39
C GLN A 49 -16.31 -10.90 -10.89
N GLY A 50 -15.36 -11.54 -10.18
CA GLY A 50 -15.45 -12.96 -9.82
C GLY A 50 -15.45 -13.31 -8.33
N PHE A 51 -14.82 -12.50 -7.47
CA PHE A 51 -14.48 -12.94 -6.10
C PHE A 51 -14.52 -11.86 -5.01
N LEU A 52 -14.84 -10.60 -5.33
CA LEU A 52 -14.78 -9.49 -4.38
C LEU A 52 -16.14 -8.81 -4.25
N ASN A 53 -16.53 -8.48 -3.02
CA ASN A 53 -17.64 -7.56 -2.77
C ASN A 53 -17.11 -6.14 -3.02
N GLU A 54 -17.45 -5.58 -4.19
CA GLU A 54 -16.97 -4.25 -4.61
C GLU A 54 -17.40 -3.14 -3.65
N GLU A 55 -18.67 -3.14 -3.23
CA GLU A 55 -19.21 -2.12 -2.32
C GLU A 55 -18.44 -2.10 -0.99
N PHE A 56 -18.24 -3.28 -0.39
CA PHE A 56 -17.44 -3.40 0.83
C PHE A 56 -15.99 -2.95 0.63
N ALA A 57 -15.38 -3.31 -0.50
CA ALA A 57 -13.99 -2.95 -0.78
C ALA A 57 -13.82 -1.43 -0.97
N GLU A 58 -14.77 -0.79 -1.66
CA GLU A 58 -14.78 0.67 -1.85
C GLU A 58 -15.01 1.41 -0.54
N GLU A 59 -15.99 0.98 0.27
CA GLU A 59 -16.26 1.56 1.59
C GLU A 59 -15.03 1.44 2.49
N TRP A 60 -14.46 0.23 2.61
CA TRP A 60 -13.26 0.00 3.41
C TRP A 60 -12.08 0.85 2.93
N GLN A 61 -11.85 0.95 1.62
CA GLN A 61 -10.77 1.80 1.09
C GLN A 61 -11.00 3.27 1.42
N ALA A 62 -12.23 3.76 1.33
CA ALA A 62 -12.56 5.14 1.65
C ALA A 62 -12.32 5.44 3.15
N GLU A 63 -12.77 4.55 4.03
CA GLU A 63 -12.58 4.68 5.48
C GLU A 63 -11.09 4.63 5.89
N ASN A 64 -10.28 3.84 5.16
CA ASN A 64 -8.87 3.63 5.48
C ASN A 64 -7.90 4.45 4.61
N ALA A 65 -8.41 5.33 3.75
CA ALA A 65 -7.62 6.03 2.73
C ALA A 65 -6.41 6.79 3.31
N GLU A 66 -6.57 7.43 4.48
CA GLU A 66 -5.49 8.16 5.13
C GLU A 66 -4.43 7.21 5.72
N GLY A 67 -4.83 6.09 6.32
CA GLY A 67 -3.89 5.13 6.90
C GLY A 67 -3.12 4.34 5.85
N LEU A 68 -3.78 4.00 4.73
CA LEU A 68 -3.15 3.32 3.59
C LEU A 68 -1.95 4.08 3.01
N ARG A 69 -1.91 5.40 3.17
CA ARG A 69 -0.75 6.21 2.76
C ARG A 69 0.52 5.87 3.53
N GLY A 70 0.43 5.26 4.71
CA GLY A 70 1.57 4.74 5.47
C GLY A 70 2.38 3.69 4.70
N GLY A 71 1.87 3.15 3.59
CA GLY A 71 2.64 2.31 2.67
C GLY A 71 3.79 3.04 1.96
N TRP A 72 3.75 4.38 1.87
CA TRP A 72 4.81 5.17 1.20
C TRP A 72 5.09 6.55 1.83
N ASP A 73 4.22 7.02 2.72
CA ASP A 73 4.38 8.26 3.49
C ASP A 73 4.89 7.91 4.90
N ALA A 74 6.19 8.09 5.13
CA ALA A 74 6.85 7.70 6.38
C ALA A 74 6.25 8.40 7.62
N ALA A 75 5.87 9.68 7.51
CA ALA A 75 5.31 10.41 8.63
C ALA A 75 3.88 9.97 8.98
N ARG A 76 3.13 9.46 7.99
CA ARG A 76 1.87 8.76 8.25
C ARG A 76 2.13 7.39 8.89
N ARG A 77 3.10 6.64 8.36
CA ARG A 77 3.48 5.31 8.83
C ARG A 77 3.80 5.27 10.31
N ASP A 78 4.58 6.25 10.80
CA ASP A 78 4.88 6.37 12.23
C ASP A 78 3.61 6.46 13.10
N LYS A 79 2.54 7.11 12.61
CA LYS A 79 1.27 7.20 13.34
C LYS A 79 0.50 5.88 13.37
N GLU A 80 0.60 5.08 12.31
CA GLU A 80 0.02 3.72 12.31
C GLU A 80 0.78 2.82 13.30
N LEU A 81 2.12 2.87 13.28
CA LEU A 81 2.95 2.11 14.22
C LEU A 81 2.66 2.46 15.68
N ASP A 82 2.52 3.76 15.98
CA ASP A 82 2.13 4.24 17.31
C ASP A 82 0.75 3.73 17.73
N ALA A 83 -0.22 3.71 16.80
CA ALA A 83 -1.57 3.22 17.06
C ALA A 83 -1.62 1.70 17.30
N ASP A 84 -0.79 0.95 16.57
CA ASP A 84 -0.67 -0.52 16.66
C ASP A 84 0.21 -0.97 17.84
N GLY A 85 0.95 -0.05 18.47
CA GLY A 85 1.89 -0.36 19.54
C GLY A 85 3.16 -1.05 19.05
N VAL A 86 3.55 -0.81 17.80
CA VAL A 86 4.77 -1.31 17.18
C VAL A 86 5.87 -0.25 17.35
N ALA A 87 6.94 -0.61 18.05
CA ALA A 87 8.03 0.33 18.34
C ALA A 87 9.05 0.45 17.20
N GLY A 88 9.00 -0.47 16.24
CA GLY A 88 9.86 -0.46 15.06
C GLY A 88 9.56 -1.62 14.14
N GLU A 89 10.04 -1.53 12.91
CA GLU A 89 9.87 -2.55 11.89
C GLU A 89 11.02 -2.54 10.89
N VAL A 90 11.13 -3.61 10.10
CA VAL A 90 12.12 -3.78 9.02
C VAL A 90 11.50 -3.41 7.69
#